data_AF-A0A937I636-F1
#
_entry.id   AF-A0A937I636-F1
#
_cell.length_a   1.000
_cell.length_b   1.000
_cell.length_c   1.000
_cell.angle_alpha   90.00
_cell.angle_beta   90.00
_cell.angle_gamma   90.00
#
_symmetry.space_group_name_H-M   'P 1'
#
loop_
_entity.id
_entity.type
_entity.pdbx_description
1 polymer ?
#
loop_
_entity_poly.entity_id
_entity_poly.type
_entity_poly.pdbx_seq_one_letter_code
_entity_poly.pdbx_strand_id
1 'polypeptide(L)'
;MKVFDMRPSFHGYSSSSIVKWYYERAWNTMNGAKRAIVARTVDLYLSDIGEEHRTIKFNLPSDPDDGDQFLDCNKKNIKIIDDFFADNTVRSKHFRDNLDIYVARAIDEIFDTDICDVLRQKLFPDELVPQTEEQLDELLAENNSSYTEAVNDCVRVFRNGLGDDSEEELEILESKLLSAREMLDKNVGVIEHELIRRKKVENKK
;
A
#
# COMPACT_ATOMS: atom_id res chain seq x y z
N MET A 1 12.78 0.77 24.07
CA MET A 1 14.03 0.25 23.44
C MET A 1 13.86 0.46 21.94
N LYS A 2 14.52 1.46 21.35
CA LYS A 2 14.42 1.72 19.89
C LYS A 2 15.20 0.63 19.16
N VAL A 3 14.52 -0.42 18.69
CA VAL A 3 15.15 -1.59 18.03
C VAL A 3 15.13 -1.48 16.50
N PHE A 4 14.65 -0.37 15.94
CA PHE A 4 14.62 -0.18 14.50
C PHE A 4 15.45 1.02 14.07
N ASP A 5 16.76 0.94 14.30
CA ASP A 5 17.74 1.84 13.66
C ASP A 5 17.85 1.51 12.15
N MET A 6 17.05 2.27 11.39
CA MET A 6 17.34 3.01 10.14
C MET A 6 17.51 2.38 8.73
N ARG A 7 17.18 3.29 7.78
CA ARG A 7 17.03 3.33 6.29
C ARG A 7 18.20 2.81 5.44
N PRO A 8 17.94 2.44 4.16
CA PRO A 8 18.29 3.31 3.03
C PRO A 8 17.14 3.44 2.00
N SER A 9 16.86 4.68 1.58
CA SER A 9 15.88 5.12 0.57
C SER A 9 14.86 4.07 0.08
N PHE A 10 13.63 4.08 0.62
CA PHE A 10 12.46 3.41 0.03
C PHE A 10 12.02 4.00 -1.33
N HIS A 11 12.95 4.67 -2.03
CA HIS A 11 12.75 5.19 -3.37
C HIS A 11 12.55 4.00 -4.31
N GLY A 12 11.41 3.94 -5.00
CA GLY A 12 11.08 2.87 -5.95
C GLY A 12 10.35 1.65 -5.35
N TYR A 13 10.23 1.53 -4.02
CA TYR A 13 9.47 0.44 -3.39
C TYR A 13 8.00 0.82 -3.23
N SER A 14 7.08 -0.12 -3.47
CA SER A 14 5.65 0.08 -3.20
C SER A 14 5.36 0.15 -1.70
N SER A 15 4.29 0.83 -1.29
CA SER A 15 3.94 1.03 0.12
C SER A 15 3.77 -0.31 0.85
N SER A 16 3.11 -1.27 0.20
CA SER A 16 2.97 -2.63 0.74
C SER A 16 4.29 -3.37 0.88
N SER A 17 5.30 -3.10 0.05
CA SER A 17 6.64 -3.70 0.18
C SER A 17 7.39 -3.16 1.39
N ILE A 18 7.22 -1.86 1.68
CA ILE A 18 7.76 -1.22 2.88
C ILE A 18 7.12 -1.87 4.11
N VAL A 19 5.78 -1.95 4.16
CA VAL A 19 5.07 -2.55 5.29
C VAL A 19 5.43 -4.03 5.47
N LYS A 20 5.54 -4.79 4.38
CA LYS A 20 5.99 -6.20 4.41
C LYS A 20 7.33 -6.36 5.11
N TRP A 21 8.30 -5.49 4.80
CA TRP A 21 9.63 -5.52 5.40
C TRP A 21 9.55 -5.38 6.93
N TYR A 22 8.75 -4.44 7.42
CA TYR A 22 8.54 -4.26 8.86
C TYR A 22 7.81 -5.44 9.49
N TYR A 23 6.77 -5.94 8.82
CA TYR A 23 6.00 -7.09 9.27
C TYR A 23 6.86 -8.36 9.40
N GLU A 24 7.72 -8.65 8.42
CA GLU A 24 8.67 -9.77 8.47
C GLU A 24 9.76 -9.60 9.53
N ARG A 25 10.12 -8.35 9.87
CA ARG A 25 11.15 -8.09 10.89
C ARG A 25 10.59 -8.14 12.31
N ALA A 26 9.35 -7.71 12.51
CA ALA A 26 8.62 -7.88 13.77
C ALA A 26 8.46 -9.36 14.15
N TRP A 27 8.40 -10.26 13.16
CA TRP A 27 8.40 -11.71 13.38
C TRP A 27 9.64 -12.23 14.10
N ASN A 28 10.81 -11.67 13.78
CA ASN A 28 12.09 -12.18 14.25
C ASN A 28 12.51 -11.61 15.61
N THR A 29 11.75 -10.64 16.14
CA THR A 29 12.16 -9.87 17.33
C THR A 29 11.52 -10.38 18.62
N MET A 30 10.30 -10.94 18.61
CA MET A 30 9.62 -11.44 19.81
C MET A 30 8.65 -12.61 19.55
N ASN A 31 8.64 -13.61 20.44
CA ASN A 31 7.64 -14.68 20.44
C ASN A 31 6.23 -14.10 20.64
N GLY A 32 5.32 -14.37 19.70
CA GLY A 32 3.93 -13.91 19.76
C GLY A 32 3.64 -12.54 19.15
N ALA A 33 4.68 -11.81 18.69
CA ALA A 33 4.54 -10.52 18.02
C ALA A 33 3.54 -10.53 16.85
N LYS A 34 3.60 -11.56 15.99
CA LYS A 34 2.65 -11.71 14.87
C LYS A 34 1.20 -11.81 15.33
N ARG A 35 0.91 -12.53 16.42
CA ARG A 35 -0.46 -12.65 16.92
C ARG A 35 -0.99 -11.30 17.43
N ALA A 36 -0.14 -10.52 18.09
CA ALA A 36 -0.50 -9.17 18.54
C ALA A 36 -0.74 -8.22 17.35
N ILE A 37 0.16 -8.22 16.35
CA ILE A 37 -0.01 -7.42 15.12
C ILE A 37 -1.30 -7.80 14.41
N VAL A 38 -1.55 -9.10 14.22
CA VAL A 38 -2.75 -9.59 13.53
C VAL A 38 -4.01 -9.22 14.30
N ALA A 39 -4.05 -9.45 15.61
CA ALA A 39 -5.19 -9.08 16.44
C ALA A 39 -5.51 -7.59 16.30
N ARG A 40 -4.48 -6.73 16.37
CA ARG A 40 -4.67 -5.29 16.25
C ARG A 40 -5.04 -4.85 14.83
N THR A 41 -4.47 -5.49 13.80
CA THR A 41 -4.83 -5.25 12.40
C THR A 41 -6.31 -5.55 12.16
N VAL A 42 -6.80 -6.68 12.68
CA VAL A 42 -8.21 -7.09 12.56
C VAL A 42 -9.10 -6.07 13.27
N ASP A 43 -8.75 -5.69 14.49
CA ASP A 43 -9.51 -4.70 15.28
C ASP A 43 -9.64 -3.35 14.56
N LEU A 44 -8.52 -2.80 14.08
CA LEU A 44 -8.48 -1.56 13.31
C LEU A 44 -9.29 -1.65 12.00
N TYR A 45 -9.20 -2.77 11.30
CA TYR A 45 -9.93 -2.98 10.06
C TYR A 45 -11.45 -3.04 10.30
N LEU A 46 -11.88 -3.74 11.36
CA LEU A 46 -13.30 -3.84 11.69
C LEU A 46 -13.87 -2.52 12.23
N SER A 47 -13.06 -1.70 12.91
CA SER A 47 -13.50 -0.40 13.41
C SER A 47 -13.69 0.63 12.29
N ASP A 48 -12.81 0.61 11.29
CA ASP A 48 -12.72 1.67 10.30
C ASP A 48 -13.55 1.37 9.04
N ILE A 49 -13.82 0.08 8.76
CA ILE A 49 -14.57 -0.35 7.58
C ILE A 49 -15.92 -0.95 7.98
N GLY A 50 -16.98 -0.34 7.47
CA GLY A 50 -18.36 -0.84 7.59
C GLY A 50 -18.51 -2.24 6.99
N GLU A 51 -19.33 -3.08 7.60
CA GLU A 51 -19.45 -4.51 7.28
C GLU A 51 -19.75 -4.78 5.80
N GLU A 52 -20.60 -3.95 5.21
CA GLU A 52 -21.02 -3.97 3.81
C GLU A 52 -19.90 -3.67 2.81
N HIS A 53 -18.80 -3.08 3.28
CA HIS A 53 -17.66 -2.68 2.47
C HIS A 53 -16.41 -3.55 2.70
N ARG A 54 -16.49 -4.52 3.62
CA ARG A 54 -15.36 -5.40 3.94
C ARG A 54 -15.12 -6.42 2.84
N THR A 55 -13.95 -6.37 2.22
CA THR A 55 -13.53 -7.38 1.23
C THR A 55 -12.76 -8.53 1.87
N ILE A 56 -12.18 -8.31 3.06
CA ILE A 56 -11.43 -9.30 3.83
C ILE A 56 -12.33 -9.96 4.86
N LYS A 57 -12.42 -11.29 4.79
CA LYS A 57 -13.13 -12.12 5.76
C LYS A 57 -12.17 -12.65 6.82
N PHE A 58 -11.97 -11.88 7.88
CA PHE A 58 -11.22 -12.34 9.04
C PHE A 58 -12.01 -13.38 9.85
N ASN A 59 -11.29 -14.30 10.47
CA ASN A 59 -11.83 -15.23 11.44
C ASN A 59 -12.04 -14.46 12.75
N LEU A 60 -13.27 -14.46 13.26
CA LEU A 60 -13.64 -13.83 14.53
C LEU A 60 -14.10 -14.91 15.51
N PRO A 61 -13.80 -14.75 16.81
CA PRO A 61 -14.31 -15.67 17.81
C PRO A 61 -15.85 -15.57 17.85
N SER A 62 -16.51 -16.72 18.07
CA SER A 62 -17.97 -16.72 18.25
C SER A 62 -18.36 -16.13 19.60
N ASP A 63 -17.48 -16.31 20.59
CA ASP A 63 -17.55 -15.69 21.90
C ASP A 63 -16.35 -14.73 22.08
N PRO A 64 -16.57 -13.40 22.14
CA PRO A 64 -15.50 -12.42 22.33
C PRO A 64 -14.69 -12.59 23.63
N ASP A 65 -15.27 -13.22 24.65
CA ASP A 65 -14.63 -13.43 25.96
C ASP A 65 -13.85 -14.74 26.03
N ASP A 66 -13.94 -15.59 25.00
CA ASP A 66 -13.18 -16.84 24.89
C ASP A 66 -11.76 -16.57 24.35
N GLY A 67 -10.81 -16.50 25.27
CA GLY A 67 -9.39 -16.29 24.96
C GLY A 67 -8.77 -17.37 24.08
N ASP A 68 -9.23 -18.61 24.15
CA ASP A 68 -8.69 -19.71 23.33
C ASP A 68 -9.22 -19.60 21.89
N GLN A 69 -10.51 -19.31 21.71
CA GLN A 69 -11.07 -19.00 20.39
C GLN A 69 -10.41 -17.77 19.77
N PHE A 70 -10.18 -16.72 20.56
CA PHE A 70 -9.48 -15.53 20.10
C PHE A 70 -8.09 -15.85 19.56
N LEU A 71 -7.31 -16.67 20.29
CA LEU A 71 -5.97 -17.09 19.86
C LEU A 71 -6.02 -17.96 18.59
N ASP A 72 -6.99 -18.87 18.47
CA ASP A 72 -7.15 -19.73 17.30
C ASP A 72 -7.58 -18.95 16.05
N CYS A 73 -8.49 -18.00 16.19
CA CYS A 73 -8.88 -17.09 15.12
C CYS A 73 -7.69 -16.27 14.63
N ASN A 74 -6.91 -15.68 15.56
CA ASN A 74 -5.71 -14.92 15.20
C ASN A 74 -4.64 -15.78 14.54
N LYS A 75 -4.49 -17.05 14.96
CA LYS A 75 -3.58 -17.99 14.31
C LYS A 75 -3.98 -18.26 12.85
N LYS A 76 -5.27 -18.35 12.56
CA LYS A 76 -5.78 -18.49 11.17
C LYS A 76 -5.60 -17.19 10.38
N ASN A 77 -5.82 -16.04 11.01
CA ASN A 77 -5.69 -14.72 10.38
C ASN A 77 -4.24 -14.37 10.00
N ILE A 78 -3.23 -14.95 10.67
CA ILE A 78 -1.83 -14.84 10.23
C ILE A 78 -1.68 -15.23 8.76
N LYS A 79 -2.30 -16.34 8.35
CA LYS A 79 -2.22 -16.81 6.96
C LYS A 79 -2.85 -15.80 5.99
N ILE A 80 -3.94 -15.14 6.37
CA ILE A 80 -4.59 -14.12 5.54
C ILE A 80 -3.62 -12.96 5.26
N ILE A 81 -2.92 -12.47 6.29
CA ILE A 81 -1.94 -11.38 6.15
C ILE A 81 -0.68 -11.85 5.41
N ASP A 82 -0.18 -13.05 5.70
CA ASP A 82 0.97 -13.63 5.01
C ASP A 82 0.66 -13.80 3.49
N ASP A 83 -0.51 -14.33 3.14
CA ASP A 83 -0.97 -14.49 1.74
C ASP A 83 -1.12 -13.13 1.03
N PHE A 84 -1.57 -12.08 1.73
CA PHE A 84 -1.65 -10.72 1.18
C PHE A 84 -0.27 -10.16 0.75
N PHE A 85 0.78 -10.49 1.50
CA PHE A 85 2.14 -10.05 1.20
C PHE A 85 2.91 -11.01 0.27
N ALA A 86 2.48 -12.26 0.12
CA ALA A 86 3.18 -13.28 -0.66
C ALA A 86 2.88 -13.24 -2.16
N ASP A 87 1.68 -12.83 -2.55
CA ASP A 87 1.21 -13.07 -3.92
C ASP A 87 0.64 -11.82 -4.61
N ASN A 88 1.27 -11.45 -5.73
CA ASN A 88 0.82 -10.33 -6.57
C ASN A 88 -0.45 -10.67 -7.37
N THR A 89 -0.77 -11.96 -7.59
CA THR A 89 -2.01 -12.38 -8.26
C THR A 89 -3.18 -12.55 -7.28
N VAL A 90 -2.94 -12.63 -5.96
CA VAL A 90 -4.00 -12.63 -4.93
C VAL A 90 -4.42 -11.21 -4.52
N ARG A 91 -3.62 -10.19 -4.84
CA ARG A 91 -4.02 -8.78 -4.69
C ARG A 91 -5.17 -8.38 -5.62
N SER A 92 -5.31 -9.05 -6.77
CA SER A 92 -6.31 -8.69 -7.78
C SER A 92 -7.74 -9.00 -7.34
N LYS A 93 -7.97 -10.03 -6.53
CA LYS A 93 -9.33 -10.53 -6.23
C LYS A 93 -10.12 -9.71 -5.19
N HIS A 94 -9.97 -8.37 -5.17
CA HIS A 94 -10.71 -7.32 -4.41
C HIS A 94 -9.84 -6.21 -3.75
N PHE A 95 -8.54 -6.08 -4.04
CA PHE A 95 -7.67 -5.04 -3.45
C PHE A 95 -7.68 -4.85 -1.91
N ARG A 96 -8.16 -5.85 -1.14
CA ARG A 96 -8.05 -6.00 0.32
C ARG A 96 -7.88 -4.69 1.11
N ASP A 97 -8.84 -3.79 0.93
CA ASP A 97 -9.08 -2.51 1.63
C ASP A 97 -7.86 -1.76 2.20
N ASN A 98 -6.75 -1.68 1.46
CA ASN A 98 -5.49 -1.12 1.98
C ASN A 98 -5.04 -1.79 3.30
N LEU A 99 -5.09 -3.12 3.37
CA LEU A 99 -4.72 -3.92 4.54
C LEU A 99 -3.32 -3.56 5.07
N ASP A 100 -2.40 -3.19 4.19
CA ASP A 100 -1.07 -2.71 4.55
C ASP A 100 -1.09 -1.46 5.44
N ILE A 101 -2.07 -0.56 5.30
CA ILE A 101 -2.24 0.60 6.20
C ILE A 101 -2.58 0.13 7.62
N TYR A 102 -3.50 -0.82 7.76
CA TYR A 102 -3.89 -1.35 9.07
C TYR A 102 -2.76 -2.15 9.71
N VAL A 103 -2.01 -2.91 8.91
CA VAL A 103 -0.80 -3.62 9.38
C VAL A 103 0.27 -2.61 9.82
N ALA A 104 0.51 -1.55 9.05
CA ALA A 104 1.47 -0.51 9.41
C ALA A 104 1.11 0.16 10.74
N ARG A 105 -0.16 0.57 10.91
CA ARG A 105 -0.67 1.16 12.14
C ARG A 105 -0.55 0.21 13.33
N ALA A 106 -0.90 -1.07 13.14
CA ALA A 106 -0.76 -2.08 14.19
C ALA A 106 0.70 -2.25 14.64
N ILE A 107 1.65 -2.24 13.70
CA ILE A 107 3.08 -2.34 14.03
C ILE A 107 3.56 -1.07 14.75
N ASP A 108 3.21 0.12 14.27
CA ASP A 108 3.56 1.39 14.92
C ASP A 108 3.01 1.46 16.35
N GLU A 109 1.76 1.08 16.57
CA GLU A 109 1.15 1.09 17.91
C GLU A 109 1.77 0.07 18.89
N ILE A 110 2.28 -1.06 18.40
CA ILE A 110 2.86 -2.11 19.26
C ILE A 110 4.34 -1.87 19.53
N PHE A 111 5.07 -1.37 18.53
CA PHE A 111 6.54 -1.30 18.56
C PHE A 111 7.09 0.12 18.61
N ASP A 112 6.23 1.14 18.65
CA ASP A 112 6.60 2.56 18.53
C ASP A 112 7.55 2.77 17.34
N THR A 113 7.17 2.25 16.18
CA THR A 113 7.90 2.46 14.92
C THR A 113 7.40 3.70 14.18
N ASP A 114 8.14 4.12 13.15
CA ASP A 114 7.83 5.30 12.34
C ASP A 114 7.27 4.91 10.95
N ILE A 115 6.62 3.75 10.80
CA ILE A 115 6.20 3.22 9.49
C ILE A 115 5.17 4.14 8.85
N CYS A 116 4.16 4.57 9.61
CA CYS A 116 3.13 5.48 9.14
C CYS A 116 3.72 6.84 8.76
N ASP A 117 4.74 7.32 9.48
CA ASP A 117 5.44 8.56 9.12
C ASP A 117 6.27 8.39 7.84
N VAL A 118 6.91 7.23 7.65
CA VAL A 118 7.60 6.88 6.40
C VAL A 118 6.61 6.81 5.23
N LEU A 119 5.46 6.18 5.41
CA LEU A 119 4.41 6.11 4.39
C LEU A 119 3.83 7.51 4.09
N ARG A 120 3.64 8.33 5.13
CA ARG A 120 3.20 9.72 4.98
C ARG A 120 4.21 10.54 4.20
N GLN A 121 5.51 10.48 4.54
CA GLN A 121 6.56 11.18 3.80
C GLN A 121 6.67 10.72 2.36
N LYS A 122 6.37 9.45 2.08
CA LYS A 122 6.35 8.93 0.71
C LYS A 122 5.20 9.51 -0.11
N LEU A 123 4.02 9.65 0.49
CA LEU A 123 2.83 10.23 -0.16
C LEU A 123 2.85 11.77 -0.18
N PHE A 124 3.42 12.38 0.86
CA PHE A 124 3.42 13.81 1.17
C PHE A 124 4.79 14.22 1.77
N PRO A 125 5.85 14.36 0.96
CA PRO A 125 7.19 14.67 1.47
C PRO A 125 7.29 16.09 2.07
N ASP A 126 7.83 16.19 3.29
CA ASP A 126 8.04 17.47 4.01
C ASP A 126 9.09 18.37 3.33
N GLU A 127 10.15 17.76 2.79
CA GLU A 127 11.12 18.41 1.92
C GLU A 127 11.04 17.78 0.54
N LEU A 128 10.69 18.63 -0.44
CA LEU A 128 10.64 18.27 -1.85
C LEU A 128 12.07 18.01 -2.34
N VAL A 129 12.40 16.75 -2.63
CA VAL A 129 13.71 16.40 -3.19
C VAL A 129 13.80 17.01 -4.59
N PRO A 130 14.75 17.92 -4.87
CA PRO A 130 14.86 18.56 -6.18
C PRO A 130 15.21 17.51 -7.23
N GLN A 131 14.32 17.29 -8.20
CA GLN A 131 14.66 16.55 -9.42
C GLN A 131 15.28 17.51 -10.42
N THR A 132 16.34 17.08 -11.12
CA THR A 132 16.84 17.79 -12.30
C THR A 132 15.81 17.71 -13.43
N GLU A 133 15.92 18.58 -14.45
CA GLU A 133 15.02 18.56 -15.61
C GLU A 133 15.07 17.20 -16.33
N GLU A 134 16.26 16.59 -16.44
CA GLU A 134 16.45 15.23 -16.96
C GLU A 134 15.77 14.15 -16.11
N GLN A 135 15.81 14.27 -14.77
CA GLN A 135 15.13 13.33 -13.87
C GLN A 135 13.60 13.48 -13.93
N LEU A 136 13.11 14.70 -14.12
CA LEU A 136 11.70 14.96 -14.36
C LEU A 136 11.26 14.35 -15.71
N ASP A 137 12.05 14.53 -16.76
CA ASP A 137 11.75 13.97 -18.09
C ASP A 137 11.74 12.43 -18.09
N GLU A 138 12.70 11.78 -17.42
CA GLU A 138 12.73 10.33 -17.25
C GLU A 138 11.49 9.82 -16.49
N LEU A 139 11.13 10.50 -15.40
CA LEU A 139 10.00 10.12 -14.55
C LEU A 139 8.65 10.33 -15.27
N LEU A 140 8.52 11.42 -16.04
CA LEU A 140 7.37 11.67 -16.90
C LEU A 140 7.27 10.63 -18.03
N ALA A 141 8.39 10.22 -18.64
CA ALA A 141 8.43 9.23 -19.70
C ALA A 141 8.05 7.83 -19.20
N GLU A 142 8.59 7.38 -18.07
CA GLU A 142 8.26 6.10 -17.44
C GLU A 142 6.77 6.03 -17.09
N ASN A 143 6.25 7.06 -16.42
CA ASN A 143 4.85 7.11 -16.01
C ASN A 143 3.89 7.23 -17.20
N ASN A 144 4.24 7.98 -18.25
CA ASN A 144 3.45 8.03 -19.49
C ASN A 144 3.42 6.67 -20.19
N SER A 145 4.52 5.91 -20.17
CA SER A 145 4.55 4.56 -20.72
C SER A 145 3.63 3.62 -19.94
N SER A 146 3.72 3.60 -18.60
CA SER A 146 2.86 2.78 -17.75
C SER A 146 1.38 3.16 -17.85
N TYR A 147 1.05 4.46 -17.94
CA TYR A 147 -0.32 4.91 -18.15
C TYR A 147 -0.84 4.52 -19.54
N THR A 148 -0.02 4.69 -20.58
CA THR A 148 -0.38 4.30 -21.95
C THR A 148 -0.62 2.80 -22.07
N GLU A 149 0.19 1.99 -21.38
CA GLU A 149 -0.01 0.54 -21.29
C GLU A 149 -1.33 0.19 -20.59
N ALA A 150 -1.62 0.81 -19.45
CA ALA A 150 -2.88 0.61 -18.72
C ALA A 150 -4.12 1.03 -19.56
N VAL A 151 -4.04 2.15 -20.28
CA VAL A 151 -5.12 2.62 -21.17
C VAL A 151 -5.27 1.71 -22.40
N ASN A 152 -4.18 1.22 -22.99
CA ASN A 152 -4.25 0.28 -24.11
C ASN A 152 -4.85 -1.06 -23.69
N ASP A 153 -4.52 -1.54 -22.49
CA ASP A 153 -5.16 -2.71 -21.90
C ASP A 153 -6.66 -2.46 -21.68
N CYS A 154 -7.07 -1.25 -21.27
CA CYS A 154 -8.49 -0.88 -21.17
C CYS A 154 -9.16 -0.97 -22.54
N VAL A 155 -8.55 -0.35 -23.55
CA VAL A 155 -9.09 -0.36 -24.91
C VAL A 155 -9.17 -1.78 -25.46
N ARG A 156 -8.23 -2.67 -25.13
CA ARG A 156 -8.27 -4.10 -25.52
C ARG A 156 -9.46 -4.81 -24.89
N VAL A 157 -9.66 -4.67 -23.58
CA VAL A 157 -10.78 -5.26 -22.85
C VAL A 157 -12.10 -4.71 -23.36
N PHE A 158 -12.24 -3.39 -23.51
CA PHE A 158 -13.47 -2.75 -23.95
C PHE A 158 -13.79 -2.90 -25.45
N ARG A 159 -12.80 -3.03 -26.36
CA ARG A 159 -13.03 -3.20 -27.81
C ARG A 159 -13.37 -4.63 -28.22
N ASN A 160 -12.90 -5.64 -27.48
CA ASN A 160 -13.20 -7.04 -27.78
C ASN A 160 -14.56 -7.50 -27.24
N GLY A 161 -15.24 -6.65 -26.45
CA GLY A 161 -16.65 -6.72 -26.13
C GLY A 161 -17.11 -8.02 -25.46
N LEU A 162 -17.23 -8.05 -24.12
CA LEU A 162 -18.01 -9.06 -23.39
C LEU A 162 -17.71 -10.50 -23.84
N GLY A 163 -16.44 -10.80 -24.08
CA GLY A 163 -15.96 -12.12 -24.50
C GLY A 163 -14.91 -12.58 -23.51
N ASP A 164 -15.24 -13.62 -22.73
CA ASP A 164 -14.44 -14.13 -21.59
C ASP A 164 -13.93 -13.06 -20.61
N ASP A 165 -14.68 -11.96 -20.44
CA ASP A 165 -14.48 -10.97 -19.37
C ASP A 165 -14.79 -11.63 -18.02
N SER A 166 -13.88 -12.46 -17.53
CA SER A 166 -13.92 -12.92 -16.15
C SER A 166 -13.76 -11.69 -15.25
N GLU A 167 -14.42 -11.69 -14.09
CA GLU A 167 -14.24 -10.64 -13.06
C GLU A 167 -12.75 -10.37 -12.80
N GLU A 168 -11.91 -11.42 -12.92
CA GLU A 168 -10.46 -11.37 -12.76
C GLU A 168 -9.74 -10.46 -13.80
N GLU A 169 -10.16 -10.42 -15.07
CA GLU A 169 -9.52 -9.54 -16.07
C GLU A 169 -9.87 -8.07 -15.85
N LEU A 170 -11.11 -7.78 -15.43
CA LEU A 170 -11.55 -6.43 -15.08
C LEU A 170 -10.85 -5.94 -13.79
N GLU A 171 -10.66 -6.83 -12.82
CA GLU A 171 -9.93 -6.55 -11.57
C GLU A 171 -8.43 -6.28 -11.82
N ILE A 172 -7.78 -7.05 -12.70
CA ILE A 172 -6.39 -6.79 -13.12
C ILE A 172 -6.30 -5.44 -13.84
N LEU A 173 -7.30 -5.08 -14.62
CA LEU A 173 -7.34 -3.80 -15.31
C LEU A 173 -7.48 -2.63 -14.33
N GLU A 174 -8.36 -2.76 -13.34
CA GLU A 174 -8.55 -1.77 -12.27
C GLU A 174 -7.27 -1.56 -11.45
N SER A 175 -6.57 -2.65 -11.09
CA SER A 175 -5.23 -2.62 -10.46
C SER A 175 -4.25 -1.72 -11.21
N LYS A 176 -4.12 -1.97 -12.51
CA LYS A 176 -3.18 -1.25 -13.37
C LYS A 176 -3.54 0.22 -13.47
N LEU A 177 -4.84 0.54 -13.55
CA LEU A 177 -5.34 1.91 -13.57
C LEU A 177 -5.08 2.66 -12.26
N LEU A 178 -5.27 2.02 -11.11
CA LEU A 178 -4.99 2.63 -9.80
C LEU A 178 -3.49 2.88 -9.60
N SER A 179 -2.65 1.93 -9.96
CA SER A 179 -1.19 2.09 -9.95
C SER A 179 -0.75 3.22 -10.88
N ALA A 180 -1.32 3.30 -12.09
CA ALA A 180 -1.04 4.39 -13.03
C ALA A 180 -1.54 5.74 -12.51
N ARG A 181 -2.66 5.78 -11.78
CA ARG A 181 -3.15 6.99 -11.10
C ARG A 181 -2.19 7.46 -10.01
N GLU A 182 -1.69 6.57 -9.16
CA GLU A 182 -0.71 6.93 -8.12
C GLU A 182 0.56 7.53 -8.74
N MET A 183 1.01 6.96 -9.86
CA MET A 183 2.13 7.50 -10.65
C MET A 183 1.84 8.89 -11.24
N LEU A 184 0.61 9.12 -11.74
CA LEU A 184 0.18 10.43 -12.23
C LEU A 184 0.09 11.48 -11.12
N ASP A 185 -0.44 11.12 -9.95
CA ASP A 185 -0.50 12.02 -8.79
C ASP A 185 0.92 12.43 -8.36
N LYS A 186 1.88 11.50 -8.41
CA LYS A 186 3.31 11.81 -8.22
C LYS A 186 3.83 12.80 -9.26
N ASN A 187 3.52 12.60 -10.55
CA ASN A 187 3.91 13.53 -11.63
C ASN A 187 3.37 14.94 -11.40
N VAL A 188 2.09 15.06 -11.02
CA VAL A 188 1.47 16.35 -10.70
C VAL A 188 2.26 17.04 -9.60
N GLY A 189 2.59 16.32 -8.52
CA GLY A 189 3.42 16.87 -7.44
C GLY A 189 4.81 17.35 -7.90
N VAL A 190 5.49 16.61 -8.79
CA VAL A 190 6.79 17.05 -9.33
C VAL A 190 6.65 18.26 -10.27
N ILE A 191 5.61 18.31 -11.11
CA ILE A 191 5.33 19.46 -12.00
C ILE A 191 5.00 20.71 -11.18
N GLU A 192 4.18 20.59 -10.15
CA GLU A 192 3.88 21.68 -9.22
C GLU A 192 5.16 22.20 -8.54
N HIS A 193 6.05 21.29 -8.15
CA HIS A 193 7.36 21.63 -7.62
C HIS A 193 8.20 22.44 -8.64
N GLU A 194 8.27 22.00 -9.90
CA GLU A 194 9.01 22.71 -10.95
C GLU A 194 8.40 24.09 -11.24
N LEU A 195 7.07 24.22 -11.23
CA LEU A 195 6.37 25.50 -11.35
C LEU A 195 6.69 26.45 -10.19
N ILE A 196 6.72 25.95 -8.95
CA ILE A 196 7.11 26.74 -7.77
C ILE A 196 8.56 27.19 -7.88
N ARG A 197 9.47 26.30 -8.30
CA ARG A 197 10.89 26.62 -8.49
C ARG A 197 11.07 27.74 -9.53
N ARG A 198 10.44 27.62 -10.70
CA ARG A 198 10.50 28.65 -11.77
C ARG A 198 9.95 29.99 -11.30
N LYS A 199 8.80 30.00 -10.61
CA LYS A 199 8.21 31.24 -10.04
C LYS A 199 9.10 31.90 -8.98
N LYS A 200 9.78 31.12 -8.14
CA LYS A 200 10.75 31.65 -7.15
C LYS A 200 11.99 32.26 -7.82
N VAL A 201 12.40 31.75 -8.98
CA VAL A 201 13.51 32.31 -9.77
C VAL A 201 13.09 33.58 -10.50
N GLU A 202 11.88 33.64 -11.05
CA GLU A 202 11.32 34.85 -11.67
C GLU A 202 11.15 36.00 -10.68
N ASN A 203 10.66 35.74 -9.46
CA ASN A 203 10.50 36.76 -8.42
C ASN A 203 11.82 37.28 -7.83
N LYS A 204 12.96 36.68 -8.19
CA LYS A 204 14.31 37.13 -7.78
C LYS A 204 15.04 37.92 -8.88
N LYS A 205 14.45 38.06 -10.06
CA LYS A 205 14.90 38.95 -11.14
C LYS A 205 14.14 40.27 -11.09
#